data_AF-A0A6B0T2M5-F1
#
_entry.id   AF-A0A6B0T2M5-F1
#
_cell.length_a   1.000
_cell.length_b   1.000
_cell.length_c   1.000
_cell.angle_alpha   90.00
_cell.angle_beta   90.00
_cell.angle_gamma   90.00
#
_symmetry.space_group_name_H-M   'P 1'
#
loop_
_entity.id
_entity.type
_entity.pdbx_description
1 polymer ?
#
loop_
_entity_poly.entity_id
_entity_poly.type
_entity_poly.pdbx_seq_one_letter_code
_entity_poly.pdbx_strand_id
1 'polypeptide(L)'
;MIEVATYDDLASHDRLTGSAVDVVAETLLRRPESVVVAMDEWLVEEKDLTGVSGRHPELVVGVIARETDDAWLVSEGSAEDWVPKSCACAFELADDHDLSTPQEGLDAFADGGRPLGFETPDEHGSIQYAGGRDA
;
A
#
# COMPACT_ATOMS: atom_id res chain seq x y z
N MET A 1 -16.61 11.68 -9.00
CA MET A 1 -15.75 10.72 -8.28
C MET A 1 -15.82 9.39 -9.00
N ILE A 2 -14.83 8.52 -8.83
CA ILE A 2 -14.71 7.24 -9.52
C ILE A 2 -14.88 6.14 -8.48
N GLU A 3 -15.96 5.38 -8.60
CA GLU A 3 -16.19 4.19 -7.77
C GLU A 3 -15.34 3.03 -8.30
N VAL A 4 -14.65 2.36 -7.39
CA VAL A 4 -13.71 1.29 -7.69
C VAL A 4 -14.29 -0.02 -7.18
N ALA A 5 -14.66 -0.91 -8.10
CA ALA A 5 -15.17 -2.24 -7.77
C ALA A 5 -14.09 -3.32 -7.90
N THR A 6 -13.15 -3.15 -8.83
CA THR A 6 -12.13 -4.15 -9.16
C THR A 6 -10.74 -3.50 -9.35
N TYR A 7 -9.70 -4.34 -9.34
CA TYR A 7 -8.33 -3.87 -9.59
C TYR A 7 -8.17 -3.37 -11.05
N ASP A 8 -8.92 -3.93 -11.99
CA ASP A 8 -8.88 -3.53 -13.40
C ASP A 8 -9.37 -2.08 -13.60
N ASP A 9 -10.35 -1.64 -12.81
CA ASP A 9 -10.85 -0.25 -12.83
C ASP A 9 -9.73 0.74 -12.53
N LEU A 10 -8.81 0.38 -11.63
CA LEU A 10 -7.64 1.20 -11.29
C LEU A 10 -6.54 1.06 -12.34
N ALA A 11 -6.24 -0.17 -12.77
CA ALA A 11 -5.16 -0.46 -13.71
C ALA A 11 -5.41 0.13 -15.11
N SER A 12 -6.68 0.25 -15.49
CA SER A 12 -7.12 0.85 -16.76
C SER A 12 -7.19 2.37 -16.72
N HIS A 13 -6.96 3.01 -15.57
CA HIS A 13 -7.09 4.47 -15.43
C HIS A 13 -5.81 5.21 -15.78
N ASP A 14 -5.85 6.12 -16.76
CA ASP A 14 -4.66 6.78 -17.35
C ASP A 14 -3.78 7.57 -16.34
N ARG A 15 -4.37 8.02 -15.23
CA ARG A 15 -3.65 8.75 -14.17
C ARG A 15 -2.88 7.84 -13.20
N LEU A 16 -3.17 6.54 -13.17
CA LEU A 16 -2.50 5.61 -12.27
C LEU A 16 -1.49 4.79 -13.06
N THR A 17 -0.26 4.74 -12.59
CA THR A 17 0.80 3.99 -13.27
C THR A 17 1.56 3.09 -12.29
N GLY A 18 1.79 1.84 -12.71
CA GLY A 18 2.63 0.89 -11.98
C GLY A 18 2.18 0.76 -10.51
N SER A 19 3.11 1.00 -9.58
CA SER A 19 2.86 0.83 -8.14
C SER A 19 1.83 1.79 -7.56
N ALA A 20 1.47 2.88 -8.25
CA ALA A 20 0.40 3.77 -7.81
C ALA A 20 -0.95 3.03 -7.74
N VAL A 21 -1.20 2.11 -8.68
CA VAL A 21 -2.40 1.27 -8.71
C VAL A 21 -2.49 0.43 -7.44
N ASP A 22 -1.40 -0.26 -7.09
CA ASP A 22 -1.32 -1.08 -5.88
C ASP A 22 -1.53 -0.25 -4.61
N VAL A 23 -0.94 0.94 -4.55
CA VAL A 23 -1.07 1.86 -3.42
C VAL A 23 -2.51 2.33 -3.26
N VAL A 24 -3.19 2.73 -4.35
CA VAL A 24 -4.61 3.14 -4.29
C VAL A 24 -5.47 1.96 -3.82
N ALA A 25 -5.28 0.78 -4.42
CA ALA A 25 -6.05 -0.41 -4.07
C ALA A 25 -5.87 -0.82 -2.61
N GLU A 26 -4.62 -0.92 -2.13
CA GLU A 26 -4.32 -1.25 -0.73
C GLU A 26 -4.92 -0.21 0.22
N THR A 27 -4.85 1.06 -0.15
CA THR A 27 -5.33 2.14 0.72
C THR A 27 -6.85 2.13 0.84
N LEU A 28 -7.57 1.94 -0.26
CA LEU A 28 -9.03 1.83 -0.25
C LEU A 28 -9.48 0.60 0.56
N LEU A 29 -8.77 -0.54 0.45
CA LEU A 29 -9.07 -1.72 1.26
C LEU A 29 -8.81 -1.51 2.76
N ARG A 30 -7.73 -0.78 3.12
CA ARG A 30 -7.41 -0.48 4.53
C ARG A 30 -8.32 0.58 5.14
N ARG A 31 -8.89 1.48 4.33
CA ARG A 31 -9.70 2.63 4.76
C ARG A 31 -10.90 2.82 3.82
N PRO A 32 -11.91 1.93 3.89
CA PRO A 32 -13.04 1.92 2.96
C PRO A 32 -13.91 3.19 3.02
N GLU A 33 -13.90 3.90 4.15
CA GLU A 33 -14.61 5.17 4.31
C GLU A 33 -13.85 6.40 3.77
N SER A 34 -12.62 6.21 3.30
CA SER A 34 -11.77 7.28 2.79
C SER A 34 -11.78 7.31 1.26
N VAL A 35 -11.39 8.45 0.70
CA VAL A 35 -11.13 8.62 -0.72
C VAL A 35 -9.64 8.77 -0.97
N VAL A 36 -9.19 8.29 -2.13
CA VAL A 36 -7.82 8.53 -2.63
C VAL A 36 -7.91 9.53 -3.78
N VAL A 37 -7.24 10.66 -3.65
CA VAL A 37 -7.21 11.73 -4.66
C VAL A 37 -5.87 11.72 -5.35
N ALA A 38 -5.84 11.35 -6.63
CA ALA A 38 -4.67 11.47 -7.49
C ALA A 38 -4.69 12.85 -8.16
N MET A 39 -3.64 13.64 -7.94
CA MET A 39 -3.52 15.02 -8.46
C MET A 39 -2.25 15.18 -9.29
N ASP A 40 -2.19 16.23 -10.10
CA ASP A 40 -0.94 16.59 -10.78
C ASP A 40 0.14 16.99 -9.76
N GLU A 41 1.41 16.63 -10.02
CA GLU A 41 2.53 16.86 -9.09
C GLU A 41 2.67 18.31 -8.63
N TRP A 42 2.52 19.26 -9.58
CA TRP A 42 2.58 20.70 -9.27
C TRP A 42 1.49 21.15 -8.30
N LEU A 43 0.33 20.49 -8.33
CA LEU A 43 -0.79 20.83 -7.45
C LEU A 43 -0.51 20.35 -6.03
N VAL A 44 0.18 19.22 -5.84
CA VAL A 44 0.58 18.73 -4.52
C VAL A 44 1.41 19.76 -3.79
N GLU A 45 2.38 20.38 -4.48
CA GLU A 45 3.31 21.34 -3.88
C GLU A 45 2.63 22.64 -3.40
N GLU A 46 1.48 22.98 -3.98
CA GLU A 46 0.70 24.16 -3.60
C GLU A 46 -0.34 23.88 -2.50
N LYS A 47 -0.54 22.61 -2.13
CA LYS A 47 -1.59 22.18 -1.21
C LYS A 47 -1.03 21.84 0.14
N ASP A 48 -1.77 22.20 1.20
CA ASP A 48 -1.47 21.79 2.57
C ASP A 48 -1.96 20.34 2.84
N LEU A 49 -1.75 19.41 1.90
CA LEU A 49 -2.18 18.02 1.99
C LEU A 49 -0.99 17.06 1.96
N THR A 50 -1.03 16.02 2.79
CA THR A 50 0.06 15.04 2.86
C THR A 50 -0.21 13.86 1.93
N GLY A 51 0.74 13.55 1.05
CA GLY A 51 0.66 12.36 0.20
C GLY A 51 0.70 11.05 1.01
N VAL A 52 0.06 9.99 0.48
CA VAL A 52 -0.08 8.64 1.06
C VAL A 52 1.24 8.01 1.45
N SER A 53 2.26 8.26 0.65
CA SER A 53 3.60 7.79 0.92
C SER A 53 4.58 8.78 0.32
N GLY A 54 5.75 8.95 0.93
CA GLY A 54 6.81 9.81 0.37
C GLY A 54 7.30 9.38 -1.02
N ARG A 55 6.83 8.22 -1.53
CA ARG A 55 7.09 7.73 -2.89
C ARG A 55 6.02 8.13 -3.90
N HIS A 56 4.80 8.42 -3.44
CA HIS A 56 3.66 8.83 -4.25
C HIS A 56 3.05 10.12 -3.68
N PRO A 57 3.78 11.25 -3.75
CA PRO A 57 3.27 12.54 -3.28
C PRO A 57 1.99 12.97 -4.03
N GLU A 58 1.80 12.51 -5.26
CA GLU A 58 0.63 12.76 -6.10
C GLU A 58 -0.68 12.12 -5.62
N LEU A 59 -0.61 11.22 -4.63
CA LEU A 59 -1.77 10.52 -4.08
C LEU A 59 -2.05 11.04 -2.67
N VAL A 60 -3.21 11.63 -2.43
CA VAL A 60 -3.65 12.08 -1.10
C VAL A 60 -4.80 11.22 -0.59
N VAL A 61 -4.81 10.89 0.70
CA VAL A 61 -5.94 10.20 1.35
C VAL A 61 -6.67 11.16 2.27
N GLY A 62 -7.98 11.18 2.15
CA GLY A 62 -8.82 11.99 3.01
C GLY A 62 -10.29 11.64 2.89
N VAL A 63 -11.13 12.58 3.30
CA VAL A 63 -12.58 12.53 3.12
C VAL A 63 -13.03 13.76 2.35
N ILE A 64 -14.07 13.61 1.52
CA ILE A 64 -14.69 14.75 0.85
C ILE A 64 -15.65 15.42 1.82
N ALA A 65 -15.21 16.52 2.44
CA ALA A 65 -16.03 17.28 3.37
C ALA A 65 -17.12 18.09 2.64
N ARG A 66 -16.79 18.59 1.44
CA ARG A 66 -17.70 19.32 0.55
C ARG A 66 -17.35 19.11 -0.92
N GLU A 67 -18.35 19.24 -1.78
CA GLU A 67 -18.18 19.22 -3.23
C GLU A 67 -18.88 20.45 -3.86
N THR A 68 -18.23 21.05 -4.85
CA THR A 68 -18.82 22.00 -5.81
C THR A 68 -18.77 21.39 -7.21
N ASP A 69 -19.35 22.04 -8.21
CA ASP A 69 -19.23 21.58 -9.61
C ASP A 69 -17.76 21.40 -10.04
N ASP A 70 -16.87 22.32 -9.64
CA ASP A 70 -15.50 22.40 -10.13
C ASP A 70 -14.43 21.86 -9.17
N ALA A 71 -14.75 21.63 -7.89
CA ALA A 71 -13.75 21.26 -6.88
C ALA A 71 -14.29 20.38 -5.75
N TRP A 72 -13.37 19.71 -5.07
CA TRP A 72 -13.61 18.94 -3.84
C TRP A 72 -12.86 19.59 -2.68
N LEU A 73 -13.51 19.76 -1.52
CA LEU A 73 -12.83 20.07 -0.28
C LEU A 73 -12.39 18.76 0.36
N VAL A 74 -11.11 18.45 0.27
CA VAL A 74 -10.50 17.24 0.82
C VAL A 74 -10.03 17.55 2.23
N SER A 75 -10.44 16.73 3.18
CA SER A 75 -10.00 16.82 4.57
C SER A 75 -9.10 15.63 4.91
N GLU A 76 -7.88 15.93 5.38
CA GLU A 76 -6.87 14.97 5.83
C GLU A 76 -6.52 15.30 7.29
N GLY A 77 -7.12 14.57 8.23
CA GLY A 77 -6.94 14.83 9.65
C GLY A 77 -7.40 16.24 10.05
N SER A 78 -6.45 17.14 10.31
CA SER A 78 -6.71 18.55 10.66
C SER A 78 -6.49 19.52 9.49
N ALA A 79 -6.00 19.03 8.34
CA ALA A 79 -5.77 19.82 7.15
C ALA A 79 -6.99 19.72 6.21
N GLU A 80 -7.30 20.81 5.52
CA GLU A 80 -8.41 20.90 4.57
C GLU A 80 -8.00 21.77 3.39
N ASP A 81 -8.19 21.29 2.16
CA ASP A 81 -7.90 22.10 0.97
C ASP A 81 -8.82 21.77 -0.21
N TRP A 82 -9.05 22.78 -1.06
CA TRP A 82 -9.85 22.68 -2.27
C TRP A 82 -9.03 22.13 -3.43
N VAL A 83 -9.38 20.93 -3.88
CA VAL A 83 -8.77 20.28 -5.03
C VAL A 83 -9.66 20.45 -6.27
N PRO A 84 -9.19 21.13 -7.32
CA PRO A 84 -9.94 21.28 -8.57
C PRO A 84 -10.08 19.95 -9.33
N LYS A 85 -11.30 19.63 -9.78
CA LYS A 85 -11.62 18.39 -10.51
C LYS A 85 -10.93 18.29 -11.87
N SER A 86 -10.53 19.42 -12.46
CA SER A 86 -9.82 19.45 -13.74
C SER A 86 -8.39 18.90 -13.66
N CYS A 87 -7.78 18.94 -12.46
CA CYS A 87 -6.39 18.59 -12.24
C CYS A 87 -6.23 17.37 -11.30
N ALA A 88 -7.34 16.70 -10.96
CA ALA A 88 -7.35 15.59 -10.03
C ALA A 88 -8.47 14.58 -10.32
N CYS A 89 -8.27 13.34 -9.90
CA CYS A 89 -9.27 12.28 -9.89
C CYS A 89 -9.39 11.72 -8.47
N ALA A 90 -10.61 11.68 -7.95
CA ALA A 90 -10.93 11.04 -6.69
C ALA A 90 -11.44 9.61 -6.93
N PHE A 91 -10.91 8.66 -6.18
CA PHE A 91 -11.27 7.25 -6.18
C PHE A 91 -11.87 6.90 -4.83
N GLU A 92 -12.99 6.18 -4.85
CA GLU A 92 -13.66 5.64 -3.66
C GLU A 92 -13.96 4.15 -3.86
N LEU A 93 -14.06 3.41 -2.77
CA LEU A 93 -14.40 1.99 -2.82
C LEU A 93 -15.90 1.84 -3.09
N ALA A 94 -16.27 1.03 -4.08
CA ALA A 94 -17.67 0.72 -4.33
C ALA A 94 -18.27 -0.12 -3.18
N ASP A 95 -19.56 0.08 -2.86
CA ASP A 95 -20.27 -0.69 -1.83
C ASP A 95 -20.22 -2.21 -2.08
N ASP A 96 -20.32 -2.63 -3.35
CA ASP A 96 -20.23 -4.03 -3.81
C ASP A 96 -18.95 -4.20 -4.64
N HIS A 97 -17.81 -4.38 -3.95
CA HIS A 97 -16.49 -4.53 -4.58
C HIS A 97 -15.96 -5.97 -4.47
N ASP A 98 -15.19 -6.36 -5.48
CA ASP A 98 -14.34 -7.57 -5.51
C ASP A 98 -12.87 -7.13 -5.69
N LEU A 99 -12.49 -6.05 -5.00
CA LEU A 99 -11.15 -5.49 -5.07
C LEU A 99 -10.20 -6.38 -4.26
N SER A 100 -9.15 -6.88 -4.90
CA SER A 100 -8.08 -7.64 -4.25
C SER A 100 -6.74 -7.19 -4.82
N THR A 101 -5.71 -7.12 -3.98
CA THR A 101 -4.35 -6.79 -4.45
C THR A 101 -3.56 -8.08 -4.75
N PRO A 102 -2.78 -8.12 -5.84
CA PRO A 102 -2.00 -9.32 -6.21
C PRO A 102 -0.94 -9.69 -5.16
N GLN A 103 -0.58 -8.80 -4.23
CA GLN A 103 0.40 -9.07 -3.17
C GLN A 103 -0.15 -9.85 -1.96
N GLU A 104 -1.46 -10.03 -1.81
CA GLU A 104 -2.02 -10.90 -0.75
C GLU A 104 -1.62 -12.38 -0.91
N GLY A 105 -1.09 -12.76 -2.08
CA GLY A 105 -0.62 -14.12 -2.33
C GLY A 105 0.70 -14.50 -1.65
N LEU A 106 1.50 -13.56 -1.11
CA LEU A 106 2.84 -13.90 -0.61
C LEU A 106 2.86 -14.42 0.84
N ASP A 107 1.94 -13.94 1.70
CA ASP A 107 1.76 -14.47 3.06
C ASP A 107 1.22 -15.91 3.07
N ALA A 108 0.49 -16.31 2.02
CA ALA A 108 0.00 -17.69 1.85
C ALA A 108 1.13 -18.69 1.53
N PHE A 109 2.31 -18.24 1.07
CA PHE A 109 3.48 -19.11 0.86
C PHE A 109 4.39 -19.22 2.10
N ALA A 110 4.22 -18.36 3.12
CA ALA A 110 5.00 -18.44 4.35
C ALA A 110 4.57 -19.60 5.27
N ASP A 111 3.31 -20.06 5.16
CA ASP A 111 2.77 -21.20 5.93
C ASP A 111 2.96 -22.56 5.23
N GLY A 112 3.83 -22.63 4.21
CA GLY A 112 4.17 -23.86 3.47
C GLY A 112 5.62 -24.33 3.64
N GLY A 113 6.41 -23.62 4.43
CA GLY A 113 7.84 -23.89 4.63
C GLY A 113 8.08 -25.09 5.55
N ARG A 114 8.15 -26.29 4.97
CA ARG A 114 8.74 -27.48 5.60
C ARG A 114 10.00 -27.08 6.40
N PRO A 115 10.17 -27.53 7.66
CA PRO A 115 11.44 -27.32 8.35
C PRO A 115 12.52 -28.02 7.55
N LEU A 116 13.41 -27.24 6.92
CA LEU A 116 14.65 -27.75 6.38
C LEU A 116 15.39 -28.38 7.56
N GLY A 117 15.61 -29.70 7.46
CA GLY A 117 16.29 -30.49 8.46
C GLY A 117 17.63 -29.85 8.79
N PHE A 118 17.67 -29.22 9.96
CA PHE A 118 18.91 -28.97 10.65
C PHE A 118 19.31 -30.33 11.22
N GLU A 119 20.31 -30.98 10.62
CA GLU A 119 20.93 -32.15 11.21
C GLU A 119 21.44 -31.76 12.60
N THR A 120 20.76 -32.24 13.64
CA THR A 120 21.26 -32.25 15.01
C THR A 120 22.53 -33.12 15.00
N PRO A 121 23.72 -32.63 15.36
CA PRO A 121 24.82 -33.54 15.66
C PRO A 121 24.46 -34.29 16.94
N ASP A 122 24.26 -35.60 16.79
CA ASP A 122 23.95 -36.57 17.84
C ASP A 122 25.08 -36.61 18.88
N GLU A 123 24.73 -36.39 20.14
CA GLU A 123 25.60 -36.64 21.28
C GLU A 123 25.80 -38.16 21.45
N HIS A 124 26.92 -38.71 20.99
CA HIS A 124 27.75 -39.68 21.74
C HIS A 124 28.86 -40.28 20.86
N GLY A 125 30.12 -39.99 21.21
CA GLY A 125 31.28 -40.63 20.58
C GLY A 125 32.56 -40.37 21.37
N SER A 126 32.79 -41.19 22.40
CA SER A 126 34.00 -41.20 23.22
C SER A 126 35.29 -41.21 22.40
N ILE A 127 36.25 -40.34 22.70
CA ILE A 127 37.67 -40.61 22.46
C ILE A 127 38.48 -40.22 23.70
N GLN A 128 39.42 -41.09 24.01
CA GLN A 128 40.12 -41.29 25.27
C GLN A 128 41.30 -40.33 25.47
N TYR A 129 41.70 -40.17 26.74
CA TYR A 129 42.97 -39.59 27.17
C TYR A 129 44.19 -40.29 26.54
N ALA A 130 45.24 -39.55 26.18
CA ALA A 130 46.64 -39.87 26.54
C ALA A 130 47.66 -38.82 26.02
N GLY A 131 48.48 -38.28 26.94
CA GLY A 131 49.89 -37.85 26.75
C GLY A 131 50.14 -36.66 25.82
N GLY A 132 50.94 -35.65 26.15
CA GLY A 132 52.10 -35.60 27.01
C GLY A 132 53.29 -35.03 26.23
N ARG A 133 53.95 -34.03 26.85
CA ARG A 133 55.31 -33.49 26.63
C ARG A 133 55.59 -32.45 25.52
N ASP A 134 55.95 -31.27 26.04
CA ASP A 134 57.16 -30.47 25.81
C ASP A 134 57.95 -30.66 24.49
N ALA A 135 58.18 -29.55 23.80
CA ALA A 135 59.47 -28.84 23.77
C ALA A 135 59.30 -27.41 23.24
#